data_AF-A0A510JBJ1-F1
#
_entry.id   AF-A0A510JBJ1-F1
#
_cell.length_a   1.000
_cell.length_b   1.000
_cell.length_c   1.000
_cell.angle_alpha   90.00
_cell.angle_beta   90.00
_cell.angle_gamma   90.00
#
_symmetry.space_group_name_H-M   'P 1'
#
loop_
_entity.id
_entity.type
_entity.pdbx_description
1 polymer ?
#
loop_
_entity_poly.entity_id
_entity_poly.type
_entity_poly.pdbx_seq_one_letter_code
_entity_poly.pdbx_strand_id
1 'polypeptide(L)'
;MKQILKNTDKSDLIGVYRFKENDFIVGNIIKVSDDYLFLNSCDIYGKYNGIKIVNLDIIDRLIVKSDYIDSLNELRKNKDKENRKIELCKIKFIEDFYKKIIDNKVLLSIELEDESTETGYMRKKTENKFYFDFVNDDMKVISTEIIKESYIKRIKLLEEIEDTVKTDRENTIRKIVMNTGEIYFGNVVQTIGEYFIFREKREFNENSQLSIIKIDKIEEINELINFNIMKRTEIKNLFKNIDFFEILKISMENKLVVSIDNEDYEETKVGIIIEMKEDILKLKRFEKYKQFSEISIISYSEIQSLYVHNYEVIEK
;
A
#
# COMPACT_ATOMS: atom_id res chain seq x y z
N MET A 1 -20.75 17.34 12.57
CA MET A 1 -19.76 16.24 12.54
C MET A 1 -19.18 15.93 13.94
N LYS A 2 -18.48 16.87 14.58
CA LYS A 2 -17.79 16.69 15.88
C LYS A 2 -18.58 15.97 16.99
N GLN A 3 -19.81 16.37 17.26
CA GLN A 3 -20.65 15.73 18.31
C GLN A 3 -20.95 14.26 18.00
N ILE A 4 -21.16 13.92 16.72
CA ILE A 4 -21.40 12.54 16.29
C ILE A 4 -20.14 11.70 16.54
N LEU A 5 -18.98 12.18 16.09
CA LEU A 5 -17.69 11.50 16.27
C LEU A 5 -17.31 11.31 17.75
N LYS A 6 -17.66 12.26 18.63
CA LYS A 6 -17.43 12.13 20.08
C LYS A 6 -18.27 11.02 20.73
N ASN A 7 -19.40 10.67 20.12
CA ASN A 7 -20.32 9.64 20.61
C ASN A 7 -20.11 8.27 19.95
N THR A 8 -19.27 8.18 18.93
CA THR A 8 -18.89 6.91 18.29
C THR A 8 -17.94 6.12 19.17
N ASP A 9 -18.10 4.79 19.20
CA ASP A 9 -17.17 3.91 19.92
C ASP A 9 -15.76 4.02 19.31
N LYS A 10 -14.76 4.29 20.15
CA LYS A 10 -13.37 4.44 19.71
C LYS A 10 -12.72 3.12 19.30
N SER A 11 -13.31 1.99 19.71
CA SER A 11 -12.85 0.65 19.36
C SER A 11 -13.33 0.19 17.98
N ASP A 12 -14.34 0.86 17.41
CA ASP A 12 -14.86 0.55 16.08
C ASP A 12 -14.03 1.22 14.97
N LEU A 13 -13.95 0.52 13.84
CA LEU A 13 -13.49 1.12 12.59
C LEU A 13 -14.58 2.03 12.03
N ILE A 14 -14.17 3.23 11.62
CA ILE A 14 -15.01 4.11 10.82
C ILE A 14 -14.36 4.39 9.48
N GLY A 15 -15.19 4.66 8.48
CA GLY A 15 -14.78 5.21 7.20
C GLY A 15 -15.00 6.72 7.16
N VAL A 16 -14.04 7.46 6.63
CA VAL A 16 -14.12 8.89 6.37
C VAL A 16 -13.87 9.09 4.88
N TYR A 17 -14.75 9.83 4.21
CA TYR A 17 -14.67 10.04 2.78
C TYR A 17 -14.68 11.53 2.42
N ARG A 18 -13.83 11.92 1.48
CA ARG A 18 -13.71 13.26 0.88
C ARG A 18 -14.00 13.18 -0.62
N PHE A 19 -15.13 13.72 -1.07
CA PHE A 19 -15.62 13.58 -2.45
C PHE A 19 -14.70 14.24 -3.47
N LYS A 20 -14.18 15.44 -3.18
CA LYS A 20 -13.35 16.18 -4.13
C LYS A 20 -12.06 15.45 -4.50
N GLU A 21 -11.52 14.65 -3.58
CA GLU A 21 -10.24 13.97 -3.75
C GLU A 21 -10.36 12.45 -3.92
N ASN A 22 -11.59 11.90 -3.90
CA ASN A 22 -11.83 10.46 -3.88
C ASN A 22 -11.01 9.73 -2.79
N ASP A 23 -10.74 10.41 -1.67
CA ASP A 23 -9.93 9.89 -0.56
C ASP A 23 -10.85 9.18 0.43
N PHE A 24 -10.63 7.86 0.56
CA PHE A 24 -11.34 7.02 1.51
C PHE A 24 -10.38 6.51 2.59
N ILE A 25 -10.66 6.89 3.83
CA ILE A 25 -9.83 6.61 4.99
C ILE A 25 -10.58 5.67 5.92
N VAL A 26 -9.94 4.62 6.40
CA VAL A 26 -10.52 3.73 7.40
C VAL A 26 -9.62 3.62 8.62
N GLY A 27 -10.20 3.73 9.80
CA GLY A 27 -9.43 3.65 11.05
C GLY A 27 -10.28 3.79 12.30
N ASN A 28 -9.68 3.48 13.44
CA ASN A 28 -10.29 3.68 14.75
C ASN A 28 -10.08 5.10 15.23
N ILE A 29 -11.08 5.68 15.90
CA ILE A 29 -10.96 7.04 16.48
C ILE A 29 -9.98 7.00 17.65
N ILE A 30 -8.90 7.76 17.52
CA ILE A 30 -7.95 8.02 18.60
C ILE A 30 -8.47 9.19 19.45
N LYS A 31 -8.70 10.33 18.81
CA LYS A 31 -9.07 11.60 19.44
C LYS A 31 -9.90 12.43 18.47
N VAL A 32 -10.79 13.25 19.02
CA VAL A 32 -11.50 14.32 18.31
C VAL A 32 -11.16 15.61 19.04
N SER A 33 -10.39 16.49 18.41
CA SER A 33 -10.10 17.83 18.94
C SER A 33 -11.17 18.83 18.49
N ASP A 34 -10.87 20.11 18.58
CA ASP A 34 -11.80 21.13 18.12
C ASP A 34 -11.93 21.16 16.60
N ASP A 35 -10.80 21.04 15.91
CA ASP A 35 -10.72 21.17 14.45
C ASP A 35 -10.37 19.85 13.75
N TYR A 36 -9.86 18.84 14.46
CA TYR A 36 -9.30 17.63 13.84
C TYR A 36 -9.87 16.32 14.39
N LEU A 37 -10.00 15.34 13.50
CA LEU A 37 -10.21 13.94 13.79
C LEU A 37 -8.87 13.18 13.65
N PHE A 38 -8.48 12.46 14.69
CA PHE A 38 -7.28 11.62 14.71
C PHE A 38 -7.71 10.16 14.60
N LEU A 39 -7.23 9.48 13.56
CA LEU A 39 -7.52 8.09 13.26
C LEU A 39 -6.25 7.25 13.33
N ASN A 40 -6.38 6.08 13.96
CA ASN A 40 -5.43 5.01 13.83
C ASN A 40 -5.79 4.25 12.55
N SER A 41 -5.15 4.66 11.45
CA SER A 41 -5.46 4.25 10.10
C SER A 41 -5.12 2.78 9.87
N CYS A 42 -5.93 2.07 9.11
CA CYS A 42 -5.64 0.73 8.63
C CYS A 42 -5.66 0.64 7.10
N ASP A 43 -4.87 -0.28 6.56
CA ASP A 43 -4.87 -0.62 5.14
C ASP A 43 -6.07 -1.50 4.75
N ILE A 44 -6.13 -1.87 3.47
CA ILE A 44 -7.18 -2.74 2.90
C ILE A 44 -7.18 -4.17 3.47
N TYR A 45 -6.18 -4.52 4.29
CA TYR A 45 -6.07 -5.80 4.98
C TYR A 45 -6.37 -5.66 6.48
N GLY A 46 -6.80 -4.48 6.92
CA GLY A 46 -7.11 -4.19 8.32
C GLY A 46 -5.86 -4.01 9.19
N LYS A 47 -4.66 -3.95 8.60
CA LYS A 47 -3.41 -3.73 9.34
C LYS A 47 -3.21 -2.26 9.60
N TYR A 48 -2.86 -1.90 10.83
CA TYR A 48 -2.57 -0.50 11.16
C TYR A 48 -1.30 -0.03 10.45
N ASN A 49 -1.43 1.05 9.68
CA ASN A 49 -0.38 1.60 8.82
C ASN A 49 0.08 3.01 9.24
N GLY A 50 -0.61 3.66 10.17
CA GLY A 50 -0.15 4.92 10.74
C GLY A 50 -1.24 5.71 11.45
N ILE A 51 -1.01 7.01 11.60
CA ILE A 51 -1.97 7.95 12.20
C ILE A 51 -2.38 8.97 11.13
N LYS A 52 -3.66 9.01 10.78
CA LYS A 52 -4.23 10.01 9.86
C LYS A 52 -5.00 11.06 10.66
N ILE A 53 -4.71 12.32 10.39
CA ILE A 53 -5.29 13.50 11.04
C ILE A 53 -6.02 14.27 9.95
N VAL A 54 -7.30 14.51 10.15
CA VAL A 54 -8.18 15.09 9.14
C VAL A 54 -8.91 16.27 9.75
N ASN A 55 -8.89 17.42 9.07
CA ASN A 55 -9.72 18.56 9.46
C ASN A 55 -11.21 18.13 9.44
N LEU A 56 -11.98 18.52 10.46
CA LEU A 56 -13.38 18.13 10.58
C LEU A 56 -14.26 18.77 9.50
N ASP A 57 -13.89 19.95 9.01
CA ASP A 57 -14.70 20.74 8.08
C ASP A 57 -14.67 20.18 6.65
N ILE A 58 -13.65 19.37 6.32
CA ILE A 58 -13.49 18.74 5.00
C ILE A 58 -14.09 17.32 4.92
N ILE A 59 -14.68 16.81 6.01
CA ILE A 59 -15.27 15.47 6.02
C ILE A 59 -16.67 15.53 5.41
N ASP A 60 -16.82 14.99 4.20
CA ASP A 60 -18.12 14.96 3.52
C ASP A 60 -19.02 13.82 4.01
N ARG A 61 -18.44 12.65 4.28
CA ARG A 61 -19.20 11.47 4.72
C ARG A 61 -18.46 10.70 5.81
N LEU A 62 -19.22 10.34 6.83
CA LEU A 62 -18.85 9.40 7.87
C LEU A 62 -19.57 8.06 7.64
N ILE A 63 -18.81 6.98 7.55
CA ILE A 63 -19.31 5.60 7.41
C ILE A 63 -19.09 4.90 8.74
N VAL A 64 -20.16 4.69 9.49
CA VAL A 64 -20.10 4.02 10.80
C VAL A 64 -20.20 2.50 10.64
N LYS A 65 -20.85 2.02 9.58
CA LYS A 65 -20.96 0.60 9.26
C LYS A 65 -21.05 0.38 7.75
N SER A 66 -20.38 -0.65 7.26
CA SER A 66 -20.51 -1.19 5.90
C SER A 66 -19.97 -2.62 5.84
N ASP A 67 -20.35 -3.38 4.82
CA ASP A 67 -19.83 -4.73 4.60
C ASP A 67 -18.29 -4.74 4.47
N TYR A 68 -17.72 -3.68 3.89
CA TYR A 68 -16.27 -3.48 3.81
C TYR A 68 -15.63 -3.29 5.20
N ILE A 69 -16.19 -2.43 6.05
CA ILE A 69 -15.70 -2.21 7.42
C ILE A 69 -15.83 -3.49 8.26
N ASP A 70 -16.94 -4.21 8.11
CA ASP A 70 -17.19 -5.49 8.79
C ASP A 70 -16.14 -6.52 8.34
N SER A 71 -15.82 -6.58 7.04
CA SER A 71 -14.77 -7.45 6.49
C SER A 71 -13.38 -7.13 7.04
N LEU A 72 -13.00 -5.85 7.14
CA LEU A 72 -11.74 -5.43 7.76
C LEU A 72 -11.67 -5.79 9.25
N ASN A 73 -12.78 -5.67 9.98
CA ASN A 73 -12.86 -6.10 11.37
C ASN A 73 -12.67 -7.62 11.50
N GLU A 74 -13.24 -8.41 10.59
CA GLU A 74 -13.03 -9.86 10.56
C GLU A 74 -11.58 -10.23 10.22
N LEU A 75 -10.94 -9.56 9.25
CA LEU A 75 -9.51 -9.75 8.96
C LEU A 75 -8.64 -9.47 10.19
N ARG A 76 -8.96 -8.42 10.94
CA ARG A 76 -8.25 -8.05 12.18
C ARG A 76 -8.42 -9.05 13.32
N LYS A 77 -9.58 -9.68 13.45
CA LYS A 77 -9.86 -10.73 14.45
C LYS A 77 -9.21 -12.06 14.07
N ASN A 78 -9.13 -12.34 12.77
CA ASN A 78 -8.57 -13.57 12.22
C ASN A 78 -7.06 -13.51 11.96
N LYS A 79 -6.29 -12.75 12.78
CA LYS A 79 -4.82 -12.69 12.68
C LYS A 79 -4.11 -14.05 12.82
N ASP A 80 -4.83 -15.05 13.34
CA ASP A 80 -4.37 -16.44 13.51
C ASP A 80 -4.82 -17.40 12.40
N LYS A 81 -5.50 -16.92 11.33
CA LYS A 81 -5.56 -17.76 10.13
C LYS A 81 -4.14 -17.85 9.61
N GLU A 82 -3.55 -19.04 9.67
CA GLU A 82 -2.32 -19.38 8.96
C GLU A 82 -2.43 -18.79 7.54
N ASN A 83 -1.78 -17.65 7.30
CA ASN A 83 -1.50 -17.21 5.95
C ASN A 83 -0.72 -18.38 5.36
N ARG A 84 -1.34 -19.12 4.44
CA ARG A 84 -0.71 -20.28 3.81
C ARG A 84 0.61 -19.79 3.24
N LYS A 85 1.71 -20.23 3.83
CA LYS A 85 3.03 -19.81 3.42
C LYS A 85 3.40 -20.56 2.16
N ILE A 86 3.35 -19.88 1.02
CA ILE A 86 3.66 -20.48 -0.27
C ILE A 86 5.12 -20.20 -0.61
N GLU A 87 5.99 -21.21 -0.49
CA GLU A 87 7.39 -21.05 -0.93
C GLU A 87 7.48 -21.08 -2.47
N LEU A 88 7.83 -19.95 -3.11
CA LEU A 88 7.98 -19.86 -4.58
C LEU A 88 9.45 -19.87 -5.06
N CYS A 89 10.40 -19.48 -4.21
CA CYS A 89 11.81 -19.22 -4.61
C CYS A 89 12.66 -20.48 -4.86
N LYS A 90 12.09 -21.67 -4.66
CA LYS A 90 12.75 -22.97 -4.94
C LYS A 90 12.29 -23.59 -6.27
N ILE A 91 11.38 -22.93 -6.98
CA ILE A 91 10.78 -23.45 -8.21
C ILE A 91 11.69 -23.15 -9.39
N LYS A 92 12.10 -24.19 -10.12
CA LYS A 92 12.97 -24.06 -11.29
C LYS A 92 12.23 -24.10 -12.62
N PHE A 93 11.05 -24.71 -12.65
CA PHE A 93 10.26 -24.93 -13.86
C PHE A 93 8.92 -24.20 -13.80
N ILE A 94 8.47 -23.69 -14.93
CA ILE A 94 7.26 -22.86 -14.98
C ILE A 94 5.99 -23.68 -14.73
N GLU A 95 6.01 -24.96 -15.08
CA GLU A 95 4.92 -25.90 -14.84
C GLU A 95 4.69 -26.12 -13.35
N ASP A 96 5.78 -26.28 -12.59
CA ASP A 96 5.75 -26.41 -11.13
C ASP A 96 5.22 -25.13 -10.46
N PHE A 97 5.54 -23.98 -11.05
CA PHE A 97 5.05 -22.68 -10.59
C PHE A 97 3.53 -22.58 -10.72
N TYR A 98 2.98 -22.84 -11.90
CA TYR A 98 1.53 -22.82 -12.10
C TYR A 98 0.82 -23.87 -11.26
N LYS A 99 1.38 -25.09 -11.18
CA LYS A 99 0.84 -26.15 -10.34
C LYS A 99 0.73 -25.68 -8.89
N LYS A 100 1.75 -25.01 -8.36
CA LYS A 100 1.72 -24.52 -6.98
C LYS A 100 0.67 -23.43 -6.77
N ILE A 101 0.50 -22.52 -7.72
CA ILE A 101 -0.57 -21.50 -7.68
C ILE A 101 -1.96 -22.16 -7.68
N ILE A 102 -2.18 -23.15 -8.55
CA ILE A 102 -3.46 -23.85 -8.69
C ILE A 102 -3.77 -24.72 -7.45
N ASP A 103 -2.83 -25.55 -7.03
CA ASP A 103 -3.00 -26.50 -5.91
C ASP A 103 -3.29 -25.78 -4.59
N ASN A 104 -2.66 -24.61 -4.37
CA ASN A 104 -2.89 -23.81 -3.17
C ASN A 104 -4.12 -22.91 -3.26
N LYS A 105 -4.75 -22.81 -4.46
CA LYS A 105 -5.83 -21.87 -4.76
C LYS A 105 -5.45 -20.44 -4.37
N VAL A 106 -4.31 -19.97 -4.87
CA VAL A 106 -3.81 -18.63 -4.55
C VAL A 106 -4.74 -17.58 -5.12
N LEU A 107 -5.17 -16.63 -4.31
CA LEU A 107 -5.94 -15.49 -4.80
C LEU A 107 -5.05 -14.56 -5.65
N LEU A 108 -5.51 -14.25 -6.85
CA LEU A 108 -4.80 -13.45 -7.83
C LEU A 108 -5.58 -12.17 -8.15
N SER A 109 -4.85 -11.08 -8.41
CA SER A 109 -5.34 -9.92 -9.15
C SER A 109 -4.72 -9.94 -10.55
N ILE A 110 -5.57 -9.98 -11.58
CA ILE A 110 -5.19 -10.12 -12.98
C ILE A 110 -5.44 -8.77 -13.64
N GLU A 111 -4.37 -8.13 -14.09
CA GLU A 111 -4.45 -6.89 -14.85
C GLU A 111 -4.34 -7.21 -16.33
N LEU A 112 -5.29 -6.70 -17.11
CA LEU A 112 -5.41 -6.94 -18.54
C LEU A 112 -4.87 -5.74 -19.35
N GLU A 113 -4.63 -5.95 -20.64
CA GLU A 113 -4.11 -4.89 -21.53
C GLU A 113 -5.08 -3.70 -21.71
N ASP A 114 -6.36 -3.89 -21.43
CA ASP A 114 -7.39 -2.84 -21.44
C ASP A 114 -7.51 -2.10 -20.09
N GLU A 115 -6.52 -2.28 -19.20
CA GLU A 115 -6.44 -1.70 -17.86
C GLU A 115 -7.50 -2.21 -16.86
N SER A 116 -8.40 -3.09 -17.29
CA SER A 116 -9.30 -3.78 -16.37
C SER A 116 -8.52 -4.69 -15.41
N THR A 117 -9.04 -4.83 -14.20
CA THR A 117 -8.46 -5.68 -13.17
C THR A 117 -9.54 -6.57 -12.59
N GLU A 118 -9.29 -7.88 -12.63
CA GLU A 118 -10.18 -8.89 -12.07
C GLU A 118 -9.50 -9.64 -10.93
N THR A 119 -10.29 -10.13 -9.98
CA THR A 119 -9.79 -10.92 -8.85
C THR A 119 -10.30 -12.35 -8.95
N GLY A 120 -9.44 -13.35 -8.79
CA GLY A 120 -9.85 -14.74 -8.94
C GLY A 120 -8.76 -15.78 -8.73
N TYR A 121 -9.08 -17.02 -9.09
CA TYR A 121 -8.21 -18.17 -8.93
C TYR A 121 -7.81 -18.74 -10.29
N MET A 122 -6.53 -19.10 -10.44
CA MET A 122 -6.09 -19.86 -11.61
C MET A 122 -6.54 -21.32 -11.49
N ARG A 123 -7.23 -21.82 -12.52
CA ARG A 123 -7.68 -23.22 -12.60
C ARG A 123 -6.74 -24.06 -13.44
N LYS A 124 -6.18 -23.48 -14.50
CA LYS A 124 -5.32 -24.17 -15.46
C LYS A 124 -4.51 -23.16 -16.28
N LYS A 125 -3.32 -23.58 -16.72
CA LYS A 125 -2.58 -22.95 -17.83
C LYS A 125 -2.38 -23.98 -18.95
N THR A 126 -2.58 -23.53 -20.19
CA THR A 126 -2.16 -24.23 -21.42
C THR A 126 -1.19 -23.33 -22.19
N GLU A 127 -0.58 -23.81 -23.27
CA GLU A 127 0.48 -23.11 -24.02
C GLU A 127 0.32 -21.58 -24.08
N ASN A 128 -0.79 -21.05 -24.60
CA ASN A 128 -1.02 -19.60 -24.72
C ASN A 128 -2.32 -19.09 -24.04
N LYS A 129 -2.91 -19.86 -23.12
CA LYS A 129 -4.18 -19.49 -22.45
C LYS A 129 -4.20 -19.84 -20.98
N PHE A 130 -4.61 -18.88 -20.17
CA PHE A 130 -4.94 -19.04 -18.76
C PHE A 130 -6.45 -19.27 -18.59
N TYR A 131 -6.80 -20.05 -17.58
CA TYR A 131 -8.18 -20.33 -17.20
C TYR A 131 -8.37 -19.84 -15.77
N PHE A 132 -9.31 -18.94 -15.57
CA PHE A 132 -9.58 -18.32 -14.27
C PHE A 132 -11.03 -18.54 -13.85
N ASP A 133 -11.23 -18.66 -12.54
CA ASP A 133 -12.53 -18.48 -11.88
C ASP A 133 -12.48 -17.13 -11.15
N PHE A 134 -13.18 -16.12 -11.66
CA PHE A 134 -13.23 -14.78 -11.06
C PHE A 134 -14.28 -14.72 -9.95
N VAL A 135 -13.98 -13.96 -8.91
CA VAL A 135 -14.76 -13.88 -7.68
C VAL A 135 -15.18 -12.46 -7.34
N ASN A 136 -16.29 -12.32 -6.63
CA ASN A 136 -16.68 -11.06 -5.99
C ASN A 136 -16.06 -10.92 -4.58
N ASP A 137 -16.40 -9.84 -3.88
CA ASP A 137 -15.93 -9.55 -2.53
C ASP A 137 -16.31 -10.63 -1.49
N ASP A 138 -17.37 -11.40 -1.73
CA ASP A 138 -17.76 -12.56 -0.91
C ASP A 138 -16.94 -13.83 -1.22
N MET A 139 -15.94 -13.74 -2.10
CA MET A 139 -15.15 -14.87 -2.63
C MET A 139 -15.99 -15.91 -3.39
N LYS A 140 -17.19 -15.52 -3.86
CA LYS A 140 -18.04 -16.38 -4.69
C LYS A 140 -17.64 -16.24 -6.15
N VAL A 141 -17.49 -17.37 -6.84
CA VAL A 141 -17.22 -17.37 -8.28
C VAL A 141 -18.40 -16.74 -9.01
N ILE A 142 -18.12 -15.68 -9.76
CA ILE A 142 -19.10 -14.95 -10.58
C ILE A 142 -18.91 -15.23 -12.07
N SER A 143 -17.70 -15.58 -12.51
CA SER A 143 -17.43 -16.01 -13.88
C SER A 143 -16.27 -16.99 -13.96
N THR A 144 -16.27 -17.80 -15.02
CA THR A 144 -15.15 -18.69 -15.39
C THR A 144 -14.72 -18.35 -16.80
N GLU A 145 -13.47 -17.94 -16.97
CA GLU A 145 -13.00 -17.30 -18.19
C GLU A 145 -11.68 -17.90 -18.71
N ILE A 146 -11.50 -17.81 -20.03
CA ILE A 146 -10.30 -18.27 -20.73
C ILE A 146 -9.65 -17.07 -21.38
N ILE A 147 -8.47 -16.69 -20.87
CA ILE A 147 -7.77 -15.48 -21.28
C ILE A 147 -6.52 -15.85 -22.06
N LYS A 148 -6.34 -15.20 -23.22
CA LYS A 148 -5.09 -15.32 -23.99
C LYS A 148 -3.96 -14.72 -23.17
N GLU A 149 -2.84 -15.43 -23.07
CA GLU A 149 -1.67 -14.96 -22.34
C GLU A 149 -1.17 -13.59 -22.80
N SER A 150 -1.22 -13.31 -24.11
CA SER A 150 -0.82 -12.02 -24.66
C SER A 150 -1.64 -10.84 -24.12
N TYR A 151 -2.89 -11.09 -23.70
CA TYR A 151 -3.81 -10.10 -23.16
C TYR A 151 -3.66 -9.87 -21.66
N ILE A 152 -2.86 -10.68 -20.97
CA ILE A 152 -2.56 -10.49 -19.55
C ILE A 152 -1.36 -9.55 -19.44
N LYS A 153 -1.60 -8.35 -18.95
CA LYS A 153 -0.56 -7.35 -18.69
C LYS A 153 0.31 -7.76 -17.50
N ARG A 154 -0.32 -8.18 -16.41
CA ARG A 154 0.35 -8.57 -15.16
C ARG A 154 -0.54 -9.46 -14.30
N ILE A 155 0.07 -10.36 -13.54
CA ILE A 155 -0.61 -11.14 -12.48
C ILE A 155 0.03 -10.79 -11.14
N LYS A 156 -0.79 -10.43 -10.14
CA LYS A 156 -0.38 -10.16 -8.77
C LYS A 156 -0.91 -11.26 -7.84
N LEU A 157 -0.07 -11.74 -6.94
CA LEU A 157 -0.48 -12.67 -5.89
C LEU A 157 -0.91 -11.86 -4.67
N LEU A 158 -2.13 -12.10 -4.21
CA LEU A 158 -2.74 -11.38 -3.08
C LEU A 158 -2.51 -12.05 -1.72
N GLU A 159 -1.65 -13.08 -1.67
CA GLU A 159 -1.31 -13.83 -0.44
C GLU A 159 0.12 -13.53 0.03
N GLU A 160 0.38 -13.67 1.34
CA GLU A 160 1.72 -13.54 1.91
C GLU A 160 2.61 -14.73 1.50
N ILE A 161 3.67 -14.44 0.74
CA ILE A 161 4.63 -15.43 0.26
C ILE A 161 5.90 -15.38 1.09
N GLU A 162 6.21 -16.50 1.73
CA GLU A 162 7.44 -16.68 2.51
C GLU A 162 8.62 -16.94 1.57
N ASP A 163 9.61 -16.07 1.68
CA ASP A 163 10.86 -16.14 0.94
C ASP A 163 11.96 -16.60 1.90
N THR A 164 12.37 -17.88 1.81
CA THR A 164 13.36 -18.45 2.72
C THR A 164 14.81 -18.21 2.29
N VAL A 165 15.07 -17.38 1.27
CA VAL A 165 16.44 -17.01 0.89
C VAL A 165 16.64 -15.52 1.14
N LYS A 166 17.42 -15.21 2.18
CA LYS A 166 17.89 -13.85 2.46
C LYS A 166 19.34 -13.77 2.00
N THR A 167 19.59 -13.28 0.80
CA THR A 167 20.93 -12.82 0.41
C THR A 167 20.94 -11.31 0.14
N ASP A 168 22.05 -10.64 0.44
CA ASP A 168 22.17 -9.18 0.33
C ASP A 168 21.93 -8.63 -1.09
N ARG A 169 22.00 -9.47 -2.13
CA ARG A 169 21.71 -9.11 -3.53
C ARG A 169 20.21 -9.08 -3.87
N GLU A 170 19.36 -9.79 -3.12
CA GLU A 170 17.90 -9.81 -3.29
C GLU A 170 17.23 -8.60 -2.63
N ASN A 171 17.95 -7.87 -1.76
CA ASN A 171 17.47 -6.64 -1.12
C ASN A 171 17.58 -5.39 -2.02
N THR A 172 18.27 -5.47 -3.16
CA THR A 172 18.40 -4.33 -4.07
C THR A 172 17.11 -4.12 -4.87
N ILE A 173 16.46 -2.99 -4.63
CA ILE A 173 15.30 -2.56 -5.41
C ILE A 173 15.76 -2.26 -6.84
N ARG A 174 15.06 -2.83 -7.83
CA ARG A 174 15.24 -2.54 -9.26
C ARG A 174 14.14 -1.61 -9.74
N LYS A 175 14.50 -0.74 -10.69
CA LYS A 175 13.55 -0.04 -11.57
C LYS A 175 13.29 -0.94 -12.78
N ILE A 176 12.04 -1.28 -13.03
CA ILE A 176 11.59 -2.12 -14.13
C ILE A 176 10.75 -1.23 -15.04
N VAL A 177 11.18 -0.99 -16.27
CA VAL A 177 10.45 -0.20 -17.25
C VAL A 177 9.81 -1.14 -18.25
N MET A 178 8.52 -0.98 -18.46
CA MET A 178 7.72 -1.74 -19.42
C MET A 178 7.81 -1.09 -20.80
N ASN A 179 7.59 -1.87 -21.86
CA ASN A 179 7.52 -1.35 -23.24
C ASN A 179 6.41 -0.29 -23.43
N THR A 180 5.45 -0.22 -22.50
CA THR A 180 4.38 0.80 -22.47
C THR A 180 4.84 2.12 -21.85
N GLY A 181 6.06 2.19 -21.30
CA GLY A 181 6.58 3.31 -20.51
C GLY A 181 6.19 3.25 -19.02
N GLU A 182 5.37 2.29 -18.60
CA GLU A 182 5.08 2.07 -17.18
C GLU A 182 6.32 1.67 -16.39
N ILE A 183 6.39 2.09 -15.14
CA ILE A 183 7.57 1.85 -14.31
C ILE A 183 7.16 1.17 -13.00
N TYR A 184 7.81 0.05 -12.70
CA TYR A 184 7.66 -0.69 -11.45
C TYR A 184 8.95 -0.69 -10.64
N PHE A 185 8.79 -0.80 -9.33
CA PHE A 185 9.90 -0.87 -8.38
C PHE A 185 9.73 -2.10 -7.54
N GLY A 186 10.79 -2.87 -7.38
CA GLY A 186 10.70 -4.06 -6.55
C GLY A 186 11.99 -4.84 -6.43
N ASN A 187 11.96 -5.79 -5.51
CA ASN A 187 13.03 -6.76 -5.34
C ASN A 187 12.81 -7.89 -6.33
N VAL A 188 13.82 -8.21 -7.13
CA VAL A 188 13.75 -9.38 -8.01
C VAL A 188 13.68 -10.62 -7.14
N VAL A 189 12.69 -11.46 -7.37
CA VAL A 189 12.60 -12.76 -6.71
C VAL A 189 13.31 -13.80 -7.56
N GLN A 190 12.87 -13.96 -8.81
CA GLN A 190 13.47 -14.90 -9.76
C GLN A 190 12.93 -14.67 -11.17
N THR A 191 13.58 -15.30 -12.14
CA THR A 191 13.07 -15.46 -13.51
C THR A 191 12.84 -16.95 -13.77
N ILE A 192 11.63 -17.32 -14.21
CA ILE A 192 11.30 -18.70 -14.57
C ILE A 192 10.75 -18.71 -15.99
N GLY A 193 11.45 -19.39 -16.90
CA GLY A 193 11.07 -19.43 -18.31
C GLY A 193 11.00 -18.01 -18.89
N GLU A 194 9.83 -17.66 -19.44
CA GLU A 194 9.54 -16.34 -20.02
C GLU A 194 8.94 -15.34 -19.01
N TYR A 195 8.92 -15.68 -17.71
CA TYR A 195 8.31 -14.86 -16.66
C TYR A 195 9.35 -14.27 -15.71
N PHE A 196 9.21 -12.98 -15.49
CA PHE A 196 9.94 -12.22 -14.48
C PHE A 196 9.05 -12.06 -13.24
N ILE A 197 9.57 -12.49 -12.09
CA ILE A 197 8.86 -12.46 -10.81
C ILE A 197 9.59 -11.52 -9.87
N PHE A 198 8.88 -10.52 -9.38
CA PHE A 198 9.44 -9.54 -8.48
C PHE A 198 8.42 -9.14 -7.42
N ARG A 199 8.95 -8.71 -6.28
CA ARG A 199 8.19 -8.24 -5.13
C ARG A 199 8.03 -6.74 -5.26
N GLU A 200 6.83 -6.29 -5.63
CA GLU A 200 6.52 -4.88 -5.78
C GLU A 200 6.77 -4.13 -4.47
N LYS A 201 7.61 -3.09 -4.55
CA LYS A 201 7.80 -2.11 -3.49
C LYS A 201 7.02 -0.88 -3.88
N ARG A 202 5.77 -0.79 -3.42
CA ARG A 202 5.00 0.46 -3.52
C ARG A 202 5.50 1.49 -2.52
N GLU A 203 5.16 2.74 -2.79
CA GLU A 203 5.36 3.82 -1.85
C GLU A 203 4.61 3.53 -0.55
N PHE A 204 5.36 3.48 0.56
CA PHE A 204 4.85 3.30 1.94
C PHE A 204 3.88 2.12 2.17
N ASN A 205 3.91 1.09 1.31
CA ASN A 205 3.04 -0.07 1.45
C ASN A 205 3.80 -1.29 1.99
N GLU A 206 3.30 -1.87 3.08
CA GLU A 206 3.93 -3.01 3.75
C GLU A 206 3.74 -4.31 3.00
N ASN A 207 2.61 -4.45 2.31
CA ASN A 207 2.21 -5.69 1.67
C ASN A 207 2.76 -5.68 0.25
N SER A 208 4.03 -6.05 0.15
CA SER A 208 4.68 -6.25 -1.13
C SER A 208 4.06 -7.48 -1.79
N GLN A 209 3.19 -7.25 -2.76
CA GLN A 209 2.63 -8.31 -3.59
C GLN A 209 3.72 -8.83 -4.53
N LEU A 210 3.70 -10.13 -4.82
CA LEU A 210 4.50 -10.66 -5.92
C LEU A 210 3.79 -10.41 -7.23
N SER A 211 4.53 -9.86 -8.17
CA SER A 211 4.08 -9.58 -9.51
C SER A 211 4.81 -10.47 -10.50
N ILE A 212 4.04 -10.96 -11.44
CA ILE A 212 4.47 -11.84 -12.51
C ILE A 212 4.19 -11.12 -13.81
N ILE A 213 5.26 -10.90 -14.58
CA ILE A 213 5.23 -10.20 -15.85
C ILE A 213 6.01 -11.03 -16.88
N LYS A 214 5.54 -11.03 -18.12
CA LYS A 214 6.27 -11.68 -19.21
C LYS A 214 7.47 -10.82 -19.61
N ILE A 215 8.64 -11.44 -19.78
CA ILE A 215 9.91 -10.74 -20.01
C ILE A 215 9.86 -9.89 -21.28
N ASP A 216 9.15 -10.35 -22.31
CA ASP A 216 9.01 -9.62 -23.59
C ASP A 216 8.26 -8.27 -23.45
N LYS A 217 7.55 -8.04 -22.33
CA LYS A 217 6.90 -6.76 -22.01
C LYS A 217 7.81 -5.78 -21.28
N ILE A 218 9.01 -6.20 -20.89
CA ILE A 218 9.97 -5.39 -20.14
C ILE A 218 11.00 -4.80 -21.12
N GLU A 219 11.16 -3.48 -21.08
CA GLU A 219 12.11 -2.73 -21.89
C GLU A 219 13.50 -2.73 -21.22
N GLU A 220 13.56 -2.33 -19.94
CA GLU A 220 14.80 -2.23 -19.18
C GLU A 220 14.61 -2.60 -17.69
N ILE A 221 15.68 -3.14 -17.08
CA ILE A 221 15.77 -3.35 -15.63
C ILE A 221 17.06 -2.72 -15.13
N ASN A 222 16.92 -1.66 -14.34
CA ASN A 222 18.04 -0.86 -13.83
C ASN A 222 18.22 -1.04 -12.32
N GLU A 223 19.48 -1.04 -11.85
CA GLU A 223 19.74 -0.91 -10.40
C GLU A 223 19.32 0.50 -9.96
N LEU A 224 18.67 0.60 -8.80
CA LEU A 224 18.35 1.91 -8.23
C LEU A 224 19.54 2.41 -7.42
N ILE A 225 20.21 3.44 -7.92
CA ILE A 225 21.49 3.93 -7.35
C ILE A 225 21.28 4.63 -6.00
N ASN A 226 20.16 5.33 -5.82
CA ASN A 226 19.87 6.11 -4.61
C ASN A 226 18.42 5.89 -4.17
N PHE A 227 18.18 5.11 -3.12
CA PHE A 227 16.88 5.02 -2.45
C PHE A 227 17.08 5.36 -0.98
N ASN A 228 16.20 6.20 -0.42
CA ASN A 228 16.23 6.45 1.02
C ASN A 228 15.81 5.18 1.75
N ILE A 229 16.71 4.60 2.56
CA ILE A 229 16.39 3.41 3.34
C ILE A 229 15.32 3.79 4.34
N MET A 230 14.25 3.01 4.41
CA MET A 230 13.19 3.22 5.39
C MET A 230 13.02 1.98 6.24
N LYS A 231 12.80 2.20 7.53
CA LYS A 231 12.55 1.15 8.50
C LYS A 231 11.15 1.32 9.05
N ARG A 232 10.45 0.20 9.18
CA ARG A 232 9.14 0.19 9.84
C ARG A 232 9.33 0.45 11.32
N THR A 233 8.52 1.35 11.87
CA THR A 233 8.60 1.79 13.27
C THR A 233 7.20 1.76 13.88
N GLU A 234 7.08 1.22 15.09
CA GLU A 234 5.82 1.25 15.84
C GLU A 234 5.58 2.64 16.42
N ILE A 235 4.92 3.50 15.65
CA ILE A 235 4.78 4.91 16.00
C ILE A 235 3.79 5.18 17.14
N LYS A 236 2.87 4.25 17.43
CA LYS A 236 1.85 4.44 18.49
C LYS A 236 2.46 4.71 19.86
N ASN A 237 3.59 4.06 20.15
CA ASN A 237 4.27 4.20 21.44
C ASN A 237 5.10 5.50 21.53
N LEU A 238 5.28 6.21 20.41
CA LEU A 238 6.05 7.46 20.38
C LEU A 238 5.21 8.64 20.89
N PHE A 239 3.90 8.64 20.61
CA PHE A 239 3.02 9.76 20.95
C PHE A 239 2.46 9.61 22.37
N LYS A 240 3.06 10.30 23.34
CA LYS A 240 2.56 10.34 24.72
C LYS A 240 1.30 11.19 24.85
N ASN A 241 1.23 12.30 24.12
CA ASN A 241 0.03 13.09 23.96
C ASN A 241 -0.26 13.29 22.47
N ILE A 242 -1.55 13.21 22.15
CA ILE A 242 -2.05 13.16 20.77
C ILE A 242 -2.52 14.57 20.44
N ASP A 243 -1.55 15.43 20.18
CA ASP A 243 -1.74 16.80 19.74
C ASP A 243 -1.08 17.00 18.37
N PHE A 244 -1.65 17.89 17.55
CA PHE A 244 -1.19 18.11 16.18
C PHE A 244 0.30 18.51 16.13
N PHE A 245 0.70 19.48 16.94
CA PHE A 245 2.09 19.98 16.95
C PHE A 245 3.05 18.99 17.58
N GLU A 246 2.61 18.27 18.62
CA GLU A 246 3.40 17.21 19.23
C GLU A 246 3.66 16.06 18.25
N ILE A 247 2.65 15.68 17.46
CA ILE A 247 2.79 14.65 16.42
C ILE A 247 3.77 15.09 15.34
N LEU A 248 3.67 16.33 14.84
CA LEU A 248 4.62 16.87 13.87
C LEU A 248 6.05 16.89 14.42
N LYS A 249 6.23 17.32 15.68
CA LYS A 249 7.53 17.37 16.34
C LYS A 249 8.16 15.98 16.48
N ILE A 250 7.40 15.01 17.00
CA ILE A 250 7.85 13.63 17.12
C ILE A 250 8.16 13.04 15.74
N SER A 251 7.35 13.36 14.73
CA SER A 251 7.59 12.93 13.36
C SER A 251 8.90 13.48 12.79
N MET A 252 9.20 14.76 13.04
CA MET A 252 10.48 15.37 12.68
C MET A 252 11.65 14.72 13.41
N GLU A 253 11.58 14.59 14.74
CA GLU A 253 12.65 14.03 15.58
C GLU A 253 13.00 12.59 15.21
N ASN A 254 12.00 11.80 14.83
CA ASN A 254 12.17 10.38 14.45
C ASN A 254 12.27 10.19 12.93
N LYS A 255 12.35 11.27 12.15
CA LYS A 255 12.36 11.23 10.66
C LYS A 255 11.26 10.35 10.09
N LEU A 256 10.06 10.42 10.68
CA LEU A 256 8.91 9.69 10.21
C LEU A 256 8.46 10.24 8.87
N VAL A 257 8.03 9.34 8.00
CA VAL A 257 7.40 9.70 6.73
C VAL A 257 6.04 10.33 7.01
N VAL A 258 5.79 11.49 6.42
CA VAL A 258 4.50 12.16 6.45
C VAL A 258 3.97 12.42 5.04
N SER A 259 2.66 12.29 4.85
CA SER A 259 1.92 12.81 3.71
C SER A 259 1.07 13.98 4.16
N ILE A 260 1.12 15.10 3.44
CA ILE A 260 0.40 16.33 3.75
C ILE A 260 -0.46 16.68 2.55
N ASP A 261 -1.73 16.96 2.82
CA ASP A 261 -2.70 17.36 1.80
C ASP A 261 -3.34 18.72 2.08
N ASN A 262 -3.69 19.40 1.00
CA ASN A 262 -4.37 20.70 0.96
C ASN A 262 -5.19 20.77 -0.34
N GLU A 263 -6.38 21.38 -0.29
CA GLU A 263 -7.24 21.64 -1.44
C GLU A 263 -6.53 22.38 -2.59
N ASP A 264 -5.54 23.24 -2.28
CA ASP A 264 -4.79 23.99 -3.29
C ASP A 264 -3.60 23.22 -3.88
N TYR A 265 -3.29 22.02 -3.38
CA TYR A 265 -2.15 21.25 -3.89
C TYR A 265 -2.57 20.39 -5.08
N GLU A 266 -1.80 20.45 -6.17
CA GLU A 266 -2.01 19.57 -7.33
C GLU A 266 -1.84 18.09 -6.97
N GLU A 267 -1.01 17.80 -5.96
CA GLU A 267 -0.74 16.45 -5.46
C GLU A 267 -0.40 16.47 -3.95
N THR A 268 -0.72 15.37 -3.26
CA THR A 268 -0.33 15.15 -1.87
C THR A 268 1.20 15.22 -1.74
N LYS A 269 1.70 16.05 -0.82
CA LYS A 269 3.14 16.20 -0.58
C LYS A 269 3.60 15.14 0.41
N VAL A 270 4.50 14.26 -0.01
CA VAL A 270 5.05 13.18 0.85
C VAL A 270 6.52 13.43 1.15
N GLY A 271 6.99 13.21 2.37
CA GLY A 271 8.37 13.53 2.77
C GLY A 271 8.70 13.29 4.23
N ILE A 272 9.79 13.90 4.70
CA ILE A 272 10.11 14.05 6.13
C ILE A 272 10.14 15.52 6.51
N ILE A 273 9.70 15.83 7.73
CA ILE A 273 9.81 17.18 8.27
C ILE A 273 11.28 17.39 8.68
N ILE A 274 11.87 18.50 8.25
CA ILE A 274 13.28 18.84 8.56
C ILE A 274 13.40 20.09 9.44
N GLU A 275 12.36 20.91 9.49
CA GLU A 275 12.33 22.12 10.32
C GLU A 275 10.88 22.48 10.65
N MET A 276 10.64 22.93 11.88
CA MET A 276 9.37 23.50 12.32
C MET A 276 9.63 24.89 12.89
N LYS A 277 8.85 25.87 12.44
CA LYS A 277 8.79 27.23 13.00
C LYS A 277 7.38 27.49 13.54
N GLU A 278 7.11 28.72 13.96
CA GLU A 278 5.84 29.13 14.57
C GLU A 278 4.63 28.92 13.65
N ASP A 279 4.74 29.27 12.35
CA ASP A 279 3.61 29.23 11.40
C ASP A 279 3.82 28.28 10.21
N ILE A 280 5.04 27.76 10.06
CA ILE A 280 5.45 26.96 8.90
C ILE A 280 6.26 25.74 9.32
N LEU A 281 6.20 24.70 8.49
CA LEU A 281 7.15 23.60 8.48
C LEU A 281 7.90 23.54 7.15
N LYS A 282 9.09 22.95 7.17
CA LYS A 282 9.82 22.55 5.97
C LYS A 282 9.76 21.04 5.82
N LEU A 283 9.26 20.61 4.67
CA LEU A 283 9.15 19.22 4.28
C LEU A 283 10.20 18.91 3.22
N LYS A 284 11.14 18.02 3.52
CA LYS A 284 12.03 17.42 2.52
C LYS A 284 11.24 16.35 1.78
N ARG A 285 10.80 16.67 0.56
CA ARG A 285 9.85 15.86 -0.21
C ARG A 285 10.53 14.66 -0.84
N PHE A 286 9.78 13.57 -0.86
CA PHE A 286 10.00 12.50 -1.81
C PHE A 286 9.47 12.93 -3.17
N GLU A 287 10.29 12.71 -4.19
CA GLU A 287 9.84 12.52 -5.56
C GLU A 287 9.22 11.13 -5.71
N LYS A 288 8.79 10.81 -6.95
CA LYS A 288 8.44 9.44 -7.32
C LYS A 288 9.54 8.49 -6.83
N TYR A 289 9.13 7.42 -6.15
CA TYR A 289 9.98 6.31 -5.74
C TYR A 289 10.96 6.64 -4.60
N LYS A 290 10.56 7.54 -3.68
CA LYS A 290 11.24 7.81 -2.40
C LYS A 290 12.66 8.36 -2.51
N GLN A 291 12.97 9.07 -3.59
CA GLN A 291 14.17 9.90 -3.67
C GLN A 291 13.86 11.29 -3.12
N PHE A 292 14.77 11.88 -2.33
CA PHE A 292 14.57 13.26 -1.92
C PHE A 292 14.86 14.18 -3.09
N SER A 293 13.95 15.10 -3.37
CA SER A 293 14.05 16.02 -4.51
C SER A 293 14.18 17.46 -4.06
N GLU A 294 13.19 17.92 -3.30
CA GLU A 294 12.97 19.34 -3.04
C GLU A 294 12.59 19.59 -1.58
N ILE A 295 12.75 20.85 -1.14
CA ILE A 295 12.24 21.32 0.14
C ILE A 295 10.99 22.14 -0.12
N SER A 296 9.86 21.71 0.41
CA SER A 296 8.63 22.50 0.44
C SER A 296 8.48 23.22 1.76
N ILE A 297 8.07 24.48 1.69
CA ILE A 297 7.64 25.27 2.85
C ILE A 297 6.11 25.19 2.88
N ILE A 298 5.54 24.77 4.01
CA ILE A 298 4.11 24.53 4.18
C ILE A 298 3.65 25.30 5.41
N SER A 299 2.62 26.14 5.27
CA SER A 299 1.99 26.76 6.43
C SER A 299 1.11 25.77 7.18
N TYR A 300 1.04 25.84 8.51
CA TYR A 300 0.16 24.94 9.26
C TYR A 300 -1.32 25.15 8.95
N SER A 301 -1.72 26.38 8.58
CA SER A 301 -3.11 26.70 8.20
C SER A 301 -3.53 26.06 6.88
N GLU A 302 -2.56 25.68 6.04
CA GLU A 302 -2.79 25.00 4.76
C GLU A 302 -3.02 23.49 4.95
N ILE A 303 -2.69 22.91 6.10
CA ILE A 303 -2.75 21.45 6.29
C ILE A 303 -4.19 21.04 6.53
N GLN A 304 -4.83 20.49 5.50
CA GLN A 304 -6.16 19.92 5.60
C GLN A 304 -6.13 18.48 6.11
N SER A 305 -5.14 17.72 5.66
CA SER A 305 -4.89 16.37 6.18
C SER A 305 -3.39 16.10 6.36
N LEU A 306 -3.08 15.35 7.41
CA LEU A 306 -1.74 14.88 7.73
C LEU A 306 -1.81 13.39 7.99
N TYR A 307 -1.00 12.62 7.27
CA TYR A 307 -0.84 11.20 7.50
C TYR A 307 0.60 10.91 7.91
N VAL A 308 0.78 10.45 9.16
CA VAL A 308 2.06 9.96 9.66
C VAL A 308 2.11 8.46 9.46
N HIS A 309 2.98 8.02 8.56
CA HIS A 309 3.16 6.60 8.27
C HIS A 309 4.01 5.95 9.34
N ASN A 310 3.89 4.64 9.48
CA ASN A 310 4.70 3.84 10.39
C ASN A 310 6.12 3.51 9.86
N TYR A 311 6.75 4.48 9.20
CA TYR A 311 8.09 4.36 8.63
C TYR A 311 8.97 5.54 9.05
N GLU A 312 10.22 5.24 9.40
CA GLU A 312 11.30 6.21 9.60
C GLU A 312 12.30 6.13 8.45
N VAL A 313 12.89 7.27 8.07
CA VAL A 313 13.97 7.34 7.08
C VAL A 313 15.33 7.22 7.76
N ILE A 314 16.14 6.27 7.27
CA ILE A 314 17.54 6.08 7.63
C ILE A 314 18.39 6.76 6.57
N GLU A 315 18.82 7.98 6.84
CA GLU A 315 19.83 8.67 6.03
C GLU A 315 21.21 8.03 6.31
N LYS A 316 21.95 7.68 5.24
CA LYS A 316 23.31 7.12 5.33
C LYS A 316 24.36 8.20 5.52
#